data_AF-A0A7Y1ZID1-F1
#
_entry.id   AF-A0A7Y1ZID1-F1
#
_cell.length_a   1.000
_cell.length_b   1.000
_cell.length_c   1.000
_cell.angle_alpha   90.00
_cell.angle_beta   90.00
_cell.angle_gamma   90.00
#
_symmetry.space_group_name_H-M   'P 1'
#
loop_
_entity.id
_entity.type
_entity.pdbx_description
1 polymer ?
#
loop_
_entity_poly.entity_id
_entity_poly.type
_entity_poly.pdbx_seq_one_letter_code
_entity_poly.pdbx_strand_id
1 'polypeptide(L)'
;MTRSRHMRMRWQRGSGGFTLIEMMIVVVIMGILIAVATPMYQENMRKSQRREAQRELLELAARQERFYARYSEYSVNITGESGLHYPRTRTQNELYDLEIDPCVDARGNTIGFDRCYILLATPVANSSQAGDACGALSINARGDHAPGDADDLECW
;
A
#
# COMPACT_ATOMS: atom_id res chain seq x y z
N MET A 1 -19.48 64.27 -56.96
CA MET A 1 -18.47 63.59 -56.12
C MET A 1 -19.20 62.76 -55.07
N THR A 2 -19.37 61.46 -55.33
CA THR A 2 -20.17 60.51 -54.54
C THR A 2 -19.33 59.92 -53.40
N ARG A 3 -19.82 60.06 -52.16
CA ARG A 3 -19.18 59.60 -50.93
C ARG A 3 -19.40 58.08 -50.78
N SER A 4 -18.35 57.29 -51.01
CA SER A 4 -18.35 55.85 -50.71
C SER A 4 -18.44 55.62 -49.21
N ARG A 5 -19.54 55.02 -48.75
CA ARG A 5 -19.72 54.55 -47.37
C ARG A 5 -19.28 53.09 -47.28
N HIS A 6 -18.07 52.86 -46.77
CA HIS A 6 -17.65 51.52 -46.37
C HIS A 6 -18.40 51.07 -45.11
N MET A 7 -19.32 50.13 -45.28
CA MET A 7 -20.05 49.48 -44.19
C MET A 7 -19.13 48.44 -43.54
N ARG A 8 -18.56 48.78 -42.37
CA ARG A 8 -17.81 47.82 -41.54
C ARG A 8 -18.79 46.88 -40.84
N MET A 9 -18.85 45.61 -41.28
CA MET A 9 -19.53 44.55 -40.55
C MET A 9 -18.79 44.27 -39.23
N ARG A 10 -19.31 44.81 -38.13
CA ARG A 10 -18.94 44.40 -36.77
C ARG A 10 -19.61 43.06 -36.48
N TRP A 11 -18.83 41.99 -36.56
CA TRP A 11 -19.22 40.69 -36.01
C TRP A 11 -19.41 40.85 -34.50
N GLN A 12 -20.67 40.95 -34.05
CA GLN A 12 -20.98 40.83 -32.64
C GLN A 12 -20.74 39.37 -32.23
N ARG A 13 -19.63 39.13 -31.53
CA ARG A 13 -19.45 37.90 -30.77
C ARG A 13 -20.52 37.89 -29.69
N GLY A 14 -21.49 36.99 -29.80
CA GLY A 14 -22.48 36.78 -28.74
C GLY A 14 -21.78 36.25 -27.49
N SER A 15 -21.88 36.98 -26.39
CA SER A 15 -21.45 36.53 -25.08
C SER A 15 -22.47 35.49 -24.58
N GLY A 16 -22.30 34.23 -24.95
CA GLY A 16 -23.09 33.12 -24.40
C GLY A 16 -22.64 32.80 -22.98
N GLY A 17 -23.55 32.89 -22.01
CA GLY A 17 -23.33 32.41 -20.64
C GLY A 17 -23.80 30.98 -20.47
N PHE A 18 -23.16 30.23 -19.56
CA PHE A 18 -23.60 28.89 -19.16
C PHE A 18 -25.00 28.94 -18.53
N THR A 19 -25.85 27.97 -18.86
CA THR A 19 -27.18 27.88 -18.25
C THR A 19 -27.12 27.16 -16.91
N LEU A 20 -28.10 27.42 -16.03
CA LEU A 20 -28.17 26.76 -14.72
C LEU A 20 -28.36 25.25 -14.87
N ILE A 21 -29.15 24.82 -15.87
CA ILE A 21 -29.39 23.40 -16.17
C ILE A 21 -28.12 22.70 -16.65
N GLU A 22 -27.28 23.39 -17.44
CA GLU A 22 -26.01 22.85 -17.92
C GLU A 22 -25.05 22.59 -16.77
N MET A 23 -24.97 23.51 -15.80
CA MET A 23 -24.18 23.30 -14.59
C MET A 23 -24.75 22.16 -13.72
N MET A 24 -26.08 21.99 -13.64
CA MET A 24 -26.67 20.86 -12.90
C MET A 24 -26.28 19.51 -13.50
N ILE A 25 -26.28 19.39 -14.83
CA ILE A 25 -25.88 18.15 -15.52
C ILE A 25 -24.39 17.86 -15.26
N VAL A 26 -23.52 18.89 -15.32
CA VAL A 26 -22.09 18.74 -15.03
C VAL A 26 -21.85 18.22 -13.61
N VAL A 27 -22.54 18.78 -12.60
CA VAL A 27 -22.39 18.34 -11.21
C VAL A 27 -22.87 16.91 -11.03
N VAL A 28 -23.96 16.51 -11.68
CA VAL A 28 -24.45 15.12 -11.65
C VAL A 28 -23.42 14.16 -12.25
N ILE A 29 -22.86 14.48 -13.42
CA ILE A 29 -21.83 13.65 -14.05
C ILE A 29 -20.58 13.57 -13.17
N MET A 30 -20.12 14.69 -12.60
CA MET A 30 -18.99 14.71 -11.68
C MET A 30 -19.23 13.83 -10.44
N GLY A 31 -20.44 13.86 -9.87
CA GLY A 31 -20.80 13.01 -8.73
C GLY A 31 -20.67 11.52 -9.04
N ILE A 32 -21.14 11.09 -10.21
CA ILE A 32 -21.04 9.69 -10.67
C ILE A 32 -19.57 9.28 -10.83
N LEU A 33 -18.75 10.14 -11.42
CA LEU A 33 -17.32 9.87 -11.62
C LEU A 33 -16.58 9.71 -10.29
N ILE A 34 -16.83 10.61 -9.34
CA ILE A 34 -16.19 10.57 -8.01
C ILE A 34 -16.57 9.28 -7.26
N ALA A 35 -17.84 8.86 -7.36
CA ALA A 35 -18.35 7.67 -6.68
C ALA A 35 -17.60 6.38 -7.10
N VAL A 36 -17.23 6.26 -8.38
CA VAL A 36 -16.46 5.11 -8.88
C VAL A 36 -14.95 5.29 -8.70
N ALA A 37 -14.43 6.50 -8.91
CA ALA A 37 -13.00 6.76 -8.86
C ALA A 37 -12.40 6.61 -7.46
N THR A 38 -13.14 7.01 -6.42
CA THR A 38 -12.65 7.01 -5.03
C THR A 38 -12.27 5.63 -4.51
N PRO A 39 -13.15 4.60 -4.52
CA PRO A 39 -12.78 3.27 -4.04
C PRO A 39 -11.64 2.64 -4.85
N MET A 40 -11.62 2.87 -6.16
CA MET A 40 -10.55 2.37 -7.03
C MET A 40 -9.18 2.99 -6.69
N TYR A 41 -9.13 4.29 -6.40
CA TYR A 41 -7.90 4.95 -5.98
C TYR A 41 -7.40 4.42 -4.63
N GLN A 42 -8.31 4.25 -3.67
CA GLN A 42 -7.97 3.71 -2.34
C GLN A 42 -7.36 2.31 -2.44
N GLU A 43 -7.91 1.44 -3.28
CA GLU A 43 -7.37 0.08 -3.48
C GLU A 43 -5.98 0.10 -4.14
N ASN A 44 -5.78 0.97 -5.13
CA ASN A 44 -4.45 1.12 -5.75
C ASN A 44 -3.39 1.61 -4.75
N MET A 45 -3.77 2.53 -3.85
CA MET A 45 -2.89 2.96 -2.77
C MET A 45 -2.58 1.80 -1.83
N ARG A 46 -3.58 1.05 -1.36
CA ARG A 46 -3.35 -0.13 -0.49
C ARG A 46 -2.43 -1.16 -1.13
N LYS A 47 -2.61 -1.46 -2.42
CA LYS A 47 -1.70 -2.33 -3.20
C LYS A 47 -0.27 -1.81 -3.22
N SER A 48 -0.08 -0.50 -3.35
CA SER A 48 1.26 0.11 -3.28
C SER A 48 1.89 -0.07 -1.90
N GLN A 49 1.12 0.11 -0.83
CA GLN A 49 1.62 -0.03 0.54
C GLN A 49 1.92 -1.49 0.91
N ARG A 50 1.12 -2.45 0.43
CA ARG A 50 1.43 -3.89 0.52
C ARG A 50 2.78 -4.21 -0.12
N ARG A 51 3.03 -3.71 -1.33
CA ARG A 51 4.31 -3.90 -2.03
C ARG A 51 5.50 -3.34 -1.26
N GLU A 52 5.32 -2.22 -0.57
CA GLU A 52 6.36 -1.66 0.29
C GLU A 52 6.67 -2.60 1.47
N ALA A 53 5.64 -3.09 2.16
CA ALA A 53 5.79 -4.06 3.24
C ALA A 53 6.45 -5.37 2.78
N GLN A 54 6.01 -5.93 1.65
CA GLN A 54 6.62 -7.13 1.04
C GLN A 54 8.10 -6.93 0.75
N ARG A 55 8.49 -5.78 0.19
CA ARG A 55 9.89 -5.45 -0.09
C ARG A 55 10.71 -5.43 1.20
N GLU A 56 10.19 -4.83 2.27
CA GLU A 56 10.88 -4.77 3.55
C GLU A 56 10.97 -6.16 4.22
N LEU A 57 9.92 -6.98 4.14
CA LEU A 57 9.95 -8.38 4.59
C LEU A 57 11.01 -9.20 3.86
N LEU A 58 11.14 -9.03 2.53
CA LEU A 58 12.19 -9.68 1.75
C LEU A 58 13.60 -9.20 2.14
N GLU A 59 13.76 -7.92 2.45
CA GLU A 59 15.04 -7.41 2.97
C GLU A 59 15.37 -8.02 4.34
N LEU A 60 14.40 -8.09 5.25
CA LEU A 60 14.55 -8.72 6.56
C LEU A 60 14.87 -10.21 6.42
N ALA A 61 14.23 -10.94 5.50
CA ALA A 61 14.53 -12.33 5.22
C ALA A 61 15.99 -12.50 4.75
N ALA A 62 16.45 -11.66 3.82
CA ALA A 62 17.85 -11.67 3.40
C ALA A 62 18.83 -11.36 4.54
N ARG A 63 18.45 -10.55 5.53
CA ARG A 63 19.24 -10.28 6.73
C ARG A 63 19.23 -11.46 7.69
N GLN A 64 18.10 -12.14 7.85
CA GLN A 64 18.01 -13.38 8.64
C GLN A 64 18.97 -14.44 8.11
N GLU A 65 19.01 -14.66 6.80
CA GLU A 65 19.93 -15.62 6.19
C GLU A 65 21.41 -15.26 6.43
N ARG A 66 21.76 -13.98 6.38
CA ARG A 66 23.13 -13.52 6.73
C ARG A 66 23.44 -13.72 8.21
N PHE A 67 22.46 -13.50 9.07
CA PHE A 67 22.59 -13.68 10.52
C PHE A 67 22.78 -15.17 10.86
N TYR A 68 21.95 -16.04 10.27
CA TYR A 68 22.06 -17.49 10.39
C TYR A 68 23.40 -18.02 9.92
N ALA A 69 23.91 -17.54 8.77
CA ALA A 69 25.22 -17.93 8.27
C ALA A 69 26.39 -17.59 9.24
N ARG A 70 26.18 -16.64 10.16
CA ARG A 70 27.20 -16.23 11.14
C ARG A 70 27.02 -16.93 12.50
N TYR A 71 25.80 -17.07 12.97
CA TYR A 71 25.50 -17.50 14.34
C TYR A 71 24.84 -18.88 14.43
N SER A 72 24.48 -19.50 13.29
CA SER A 72 23.71 -20.75 13.21
C SER A 72 22.35 -20.73 13.91
N GLU A 73 21.82 -19.53 14.15
CA GLU A 73 20.49 -19.26 14.66
C GLU A 73 19.92 -18.02 13.95
N TYR A 74 18.60 -17.90 13.90
CA TYR A 74 17.93 -16.69 13.43
C TYR A 74 17.80 -15.66 14.55
N SER A 75 17.78 -14.39 14.17
CA SER A 75 17.62 -13.30 15.13
C SER A 75 16.16 -13.19 15.57
N VAL A 76 15.96 -12.89 16.86
CA VAL A 76 14.65 -12.47 17.43
C VAL A 76 14.49 -10.96 17.45
N ASN A 77 15.54 -10.20 17.14
CA ASN A 77 15.55 -8.75 17.15
C ASN A 77 15.74 -8.20 15.73
N ILE A 78 14.83 -7.31 15.31
CA ILE A 78 14.91 -6.58 14.03
C ILE A 78 16.02 -5.53 14.09
N THR A 79 16.09 -4.80 15.20
CA THR A 79 17.00 -3.68 15.41
C THR A 79 18.13 -4.06 16.35
N GLY A 80 19.13 -3.18 16.47
CA GLY A 80 20.22 -3.31 17.44
C GLY A 80 21.37 -4.21 16.98
N GLU A 81 22.46 -4.16 17.76
CA GLU A 81 23.73 -4.85 17.47
C GLU A 81 23.65 -6.37 17.61
N SER A 82 22.76 -6.86 18.47
CA SER A 82 22.47 -8.28 18.62
C SER A 82 21.44 -8.80 17.61
N GLY A 83 20.91 -7.93 16.75
CA GLY A 83 19.84 -8.26 15.81
C GLY A 83 20.21 -8.08 14.35
N LEU A 84 19.18 -7.87 13.52
CA LEU A 84 19.33 -7.72 12.06
C LEU A 84 19.92 -6.37 11.62
N HIS A 85 20.23 -5.48 12.58
CA HIS A 85 20.68 -4.11 12.32
C HIS A 85 19.78 -3.38 11.31
N TYR A 86 18.47 -3.67 11.34
CA TYR A 86 17.50 -2.93 10.56
C TYR A 86 17.19 -1.62 11.31
N PRO A 87 17.03 -0.48 10.62
CA PRO A 87 17.00 0.82 11.30
C PRO A 87 15.65 1.14 11.98
N ARG A 88 14.60 0.36 11.73
CA ARG A 88 13.22 0.63 12.17
C ARG A 88 12.49 -0.68 12.48
N THR A 89 11.38 -0.61 13.20
CA THR A 89 10.42 -1.72 13.41
C THR A 89 9.09 -1.47 12.70
N ARG A 90 9.08 -0.50 11.79
CA ARG A 90 7.94 -0.14 10.95
C ARG A 90 8.42 0.05 9.53
N THR A 91 7.53 -0.15 8.58
CA THR A 91 7.77 0.23 7.19
C THR A 91 8.07 1.72 7.05
N GLN A 92 8.74 2.11 5.97
CA GLN A 92 9.12 3.51 5.75
C GLN A 92 7.92 4.46 5.73
N ASN A 93 6.76 4.01 5.25
CA ASN A 93 5.50 4.73 5.29
C ASN A 93 4.75 4.69 6.64
N GLU A 94 5.28 3.98 7.64
CA GLU A 94 4.68 3.80 8.98
C GLU A 94 3.29 3.14 9.00
N LEU A 95 2.94 2.39 7.95
CA LEU A 95 1.63 1.73 7.83
C LEU A 95 1.62 0.29 8.30
N TYR A 96 2.77 -0.35 8.43
CA TYR A 96 2.92 -1.70 8.97
C TYR A 96 3.96 -1.72 10.09
N ASP A 97 3.60 -2.39 11.20
CA ASP A 97 4.53 -2.83 12.24
C ASP A 97 5.22 -4.12 11.77
N LEU A 98 6.55 -4.16 11.87
CA LEU A 98 7.39 -5.29 11.47
C LEU A 98 7.79 -6.07 12.73
N GLU A 99 7.56 -7.38 12.72
CA GLU A 99 7.83 -8.26 13.86
C GLU A 99 8.47 -9.59 13.39
N ILE A 100 9.13 -10.28 14.33
CA ILE A 100 9.68 -11.61 14.12
C ILE A 100 9.02 -12.54 15.13
N ASP A 101 8.19 -13.45 14.64
CA ASP A 101 7.52 -14.45 15.44
C ASP A 101 8.20 -15.81 15.31
N PRO A 102 8.15 -16.63 16.37
CA PRO A 102 8.56 -18.02 16.25
C PRO A 102 7.50 -18.80 15.47
N CYS A 103 7.92 -19.86 14.79
CA CYS A 103 6.94 -20.77 14.21
C CYS A 103 6.33 -21.65 15.30
N VAL A 104 5.16 -22.21 15.01
CA VAL A 104 4.49 -23.19 15.85
C VAL A 104 4.30 -24.49 15.09
N ASP A 105 4.40 -25.62 15.78
CA ASP A 105 4.06 -26.93 15.21
C ASP A 105 2.53 -27.12 15.15
N ALA A 106 2.08 -28.24 14.56
CA ALA A 106 0.66 -28.57 14.46
C ALA A 106 -0.05 -28.76 15.82
N ARG A 107 0.70 -28.81 16.92
CA ARG A 107 0.20 -28.94 18.31
C ARG A 107 0.25 -27.60 19.06
N GLY A 108 0.70 -26.52 18.41
CA GLY A 108 0.85 -25.19 19.00
C GLY A 108 2.14 -25.01 19.81
N ASN A 109 3.10 -25.93 19.75
CA ASN A 109 4.38 -25.75 20.44
C ASN A 109 5.29 -24.84 19.62
N THR A 110 5.93 -23.90 20.29
CA THR A 110 6.91 -23.00 19.70
C THR A 110 8.14 -23.77 19.20
N ILE A 111 8.51 -23.55 17.94
CA ILE A 111 9.73 -24.03 17.32
C ILE A 111 10.81 -22.97 17.53
N GLY A 112 12.00 -23.40 17.94
CA GLY A 112 13.13 -22.51 18.18
C GLY A 112 13.61 -21.78 16.92
N PHE A 113 14.21 -20.61 17.14
CA PHE A 113 14.84 -19.78 16.11
C PHE A 113 16.12 -20.40 15.53
N ASP A 114 16.55 -21.56 16.01
CA ASP A 114 17.59 -22.38 15.40
C ASP A 114 17.14 -23.03 14.07
N ARG A 115 15.82 -23.13 13.86
CA ARG A 115 15.23 -23.86 12.74
C ARG A 115 14.28 -23.06 11.89
N CYS A 116 13.63 -22.04 12.44
CA CYS A 116 12.62 -21.31 11.71
C CYS A 116 12.32 -19.94 12.32
N TYR A 117 11.69 -19.08 11.52
CA TYR A 117 11.11 -17.80 11.92
C TYR A 117 9.92 -17.48 11.03
N ILE A 118 9.08 -16.55 11.48
CA ILE A 118 8.04 -15.89 10.69
C ILE A 118 8.29 -14.39 10.77
N LEU A 119 8.53 -13.73 9.64
CA LEU A 119 8.51 -12.28 9.58
C LEU A 119 7.08 -11.84 9.34
N LEU A 120 6.59 -10.91 10.16
CA LEU A 120 5.23 -10.42 10.11
C LEU A 120 5.23 -8.91 9.86
N ALA A 121 4.38 -8.46 8.95
CA ALA A 121 4.04 -7.06 8.75
C ALA A 121 2.55 -6.87 9.08
N THR A 122 2.25 -6.28 10.23
CA THR A 122 0.87 -6.07 10.72
C THR A 122 0.42 -4.64 10.44
N PRO A 123 -0.74 -4.40 9.81
CA PRO A 123 -1.25 -3.06 9.58
C PRO A 123 -1.39 -2.29 10.90
N VAL A 124 -0.82 -1.08 10.94
CA VAL A 124 -0.92 -0.21 12.12
C VAL A 124 -2.38 0.17 12.33
N ALA A 125 -2.86 0.06 13.57
CA ALA A 125 -4.22 0.46 13.95
C ALA A 125 -4.48 1.94 13.58
N ASN A 126 -5.67 2.24 13.06
CA ASN A 126 -6.09 3.57 12.60
C ASN A 126 -5.32 4.13 11.38
N SER A 127 -4.51 3.33 10.69
CA SER A 127 -3.89 3.71 9.42
C SER A 127 -4.86 3.51 8.24
N SER A 128 -4.52 4.05 7.06
CA SER A 128 -5.25 3.77 5.81
C SER A 128 -5.25 2.28 5.43
N GLN A 129 -4.33 1.52 6.00
CA GLN A 129 -4.17 0.08 5.80
C GLN A 129 -4.95 -0.77 6.81
N ALA A 130 -5.44 -0.19 7.91
CA ALA A 130 -6.16 -0.93 8.94
C ALA A 130 -7.46 -1.59 8.43
N GLY A 131 -8.06 -1.04 7.37
CA GLY A 131 -9.25 -1.59 6.71
C GLY A 131 -8.94 -2.34 5.41
N ASP A 132 -7.69 -2.74 5.19
CA ASP A 132 -7.31 -3.55 4.05
C ASP A 132 -7.75 -5.01 4.26
N ALA A 133 -8.35 -5.61 3.23
CA ALA A 133 -8.85 -6.98 3.29
C ALA A 133 -7.72 -8.03 3.44
N CYS A 134 -6.50 -7.68 3.00
CA CYS A 134 -5.34 -8.56 3.05
C CYS A 134 -4.69 -8.69 4.44
N GLY A 135 -5.08 -7.84 5.40
CA GLY A 135 -4.57 -7.92 6.77
C GLY A 135 -3.05 -7.87 6.89
N ALA A 136 -2.53 -8.70 7.80
CA ALA A 136 -1.08 -8.87 7.99
C ALA A 136 -0.42 -9.51 6.77
N LEU A 137 0.89 -9.38 6.60
CA LEU A 137 1.64 -10.09 5.57
C LEU A 137 2.76 -10.85 6.25
N SER A 138 2.99 -12.10 5.87
CA SER A 138 4.05 -12.91 6.48
C SER A 138 4.91 -13.63 5.46
N ILE A 139 6.18 -13.84 5.80
CA ILE A 139 7.10 -14.69 5.06
C ILE A 139 7.96 -15.50 6.05
N ASN A 140 8.15 -16.78 5.75
CA ASN A 140 8.96 -17.68 6.57
C ASN A 140 10.36 -17.91 5.97
N ALA A 141 11.21 -18.64 6.71
CA ALA A 141 12.57 -19.00 6.29
C ALA A 141 12.66 -19.81 4.98
N ARG A 142 11.57 -20.47 4.55
CA ARG A 142 11.52 -21.24 3.29
C ARG A 142 11.08 -20.38 2.10
N GLY A 143 10.68 -19.12 2.35
CA GLY A 143 10.09 -18.24 1.35
C GLY A 143 8.60 -18.48 1.14
N ASP A 144 7.97 -19.36 1.92
CA ASP A 144 6.52 -19.45 1.93
C ASP A 144 5.98 -18.16 2.55
N HIS A 145 5.04 -17.55 1.85
CA HIS A 145 4.42 -16.31 2.25
C HIS A 145 2.92 -16.54 2.38
N ALA A 146 2.33 -15.88 3.36
CA ALA A 146 0.90 -15.90 3.57
C ALA A 146 0.41 -14.48 3.82
N PRO A 147 -0.69 -14.06 3.16
CA PRO A 147 -1.49 -12.95 3.66
C PRO A 147 -2.14 -13.31 5.01
N GLY A 148 -2.49 -12.29 5.78
CA GLY A 148 -3.20 -12.37 7.02
C GLY A 148 -4.69 -12.41 6.73
N ASP A 149 -5.36 -13.42 7.27
CA ASP A 149 -6.81 -13.67 7.19
C ASP A 149 -7.46 -13.80 5.80
N ALA A 150 -6.80 -13.45 4.70
CA ALA A 150 -7.30 -13.63 3.34
C ALA A 150 -6.67 -14.86 2.70
N ASP A 151 -7.43 -15.91 2.39
CA ASP A 151 -6.95 -17.12 1.67
C ASP A 151 -6.65 -16.84 0.17
N ASP A 152 -6.31 -15.59 -0.17
CA ASP A 152 -6.22 -15.06 -1.52
C ASP A 152 -4.77 -14.71 -1.89
N LEU A 153 -4.24 -15.42 -2.89
CA LEU A 153 -2.90 -15.21 -3.45
C LEU A 153 -2.73 -13.80 -4.05
N GLU A 154 -3.81 -13.04 -4.25
CA GLU A 154 -3.72 -11.65 -4.76
C GLU A 154 -3.14 -10.63 -3.77
N CYS A 155 -3.01 -11.01 -2.49
CA CYS A 155 -2.51 -10.12 -1.43
C CYS A 155 -0.97 -10.09 -1.33
N TRP A 156 -0.28 -11.09 -1.89
CA TRP A 156 1.18 -11.17 -1.97
C TRP A 156 1.71 -10.93 -3.39
#